data_AF-A0A820WFR7-F1
#
_entry.id   AF-A0A820WFR7-F1
#
_cell.length_a   1.000
_cell.length_b   1.000
_cell.length_c   1.000
_cell.angle_alpha   90.00
_cell.angle_beta   90.00
_cell.angle_gamma   90.00
#
_symmetry.space_group_name_H-M   'P 1'
#
loop_
_entity.id
_entity.type
_entity.pdbx_description
1 polymer ?
#
loop_
_entity_poly.entity_id
_entity_poly.type
_entity_poly.pdbx_seq_one_letter_code
_entity_poly.pdbx_strand_id
1 'polypeptide(L)'
;LLPRRALSHDGKKHVHTVNVRLQKAHNNLHSKHEDGHFAAAAIRFAKDLASLFGNDSVFFLSQDDKCKVPIGLPAAKKQAPLLMHLDYVIQLPDHDFVVAPRHQLTPSVYAARVINAAGDVGYSGPTYIAIRSAKHDKSISANHRDDFGRLVKLQEFKNVALDSSNKVKSIVIITVDGGPDENPRFSKTLASSIDIFKVHDLDALFVLAHAPGQSAFNAVERRMASLSHDLADLILPHDHFGTHLNANGSTIDFVLEKQNFQKAGEVLAEVWSNTVIDSYPVVASYVSSSFISQTSSYIDEHWCDRHVVQSQYTLQIVRCNSQDCCGEWRSNFYKIFTQRFLPPPVPLARSSFGLVIAANDFEPGIFYGSLFQRLQLNYFICEEIGCDSIPFDFFCTTIKNSLAKRTCKKCKKYFPTIERMKNHSKIHKLSKVVIDTQTLSNDEDDNEQNEPTPQSTNISSETNMTNICIIHDLAQWLKPTFEEI
;
A
#
# COMPACT_ATOMS: atom_id res chain seq x y z
N LEU A 1 28.05 -39.24 0.39
CA LEU A 1 28.92 -39.91 1.40
C LEU A 1 28.51 -41.37 1.48
N LEU A 2 29.44 -42.31 1.24
CA LEU A 2 29.18 -43.74 1.46
C LEU A 2 29.51 -44.10 2.92
N PRO A 3 28.69 -44.91 3.61
CA PRO A 3 28.98 -45.32 4.97
C PRO A 3 30.27 -46.13 5.03
N ARG A 4 30.94 -46.11 6.19
CA ARG A 4 32.25 -46.72 6.46
C ARG A 4 32.36 -48.23 6.11
N ARG A 5 31.24 -48.89 5.81
CA ARG A 5 31.12 -50.30 5.36
C ARG A 5 30.09 -50.46 4.22
N ALA A 6 30.23 -49.67 3.15
CA ALA A 6 29.30 -49.65 2.01
C ALA A 6 29.08 -51.02 1.31
N LEU A 7 30.01 -51.97 1.46
CA LEU A 7 29.94 -53.29 0.84
C LEU A 7 29.27 -54.37 1.71
N SER A 8 28.90 -54.06 2.96
CA SER A 8 28.21 -55.03 3.81
C SER A 8 26.76 -55.26 3.35
N HIS A 9 26.19 -56.40 3.73
CA HIS A 9 24.81 -56.76 3.34
C HIS A 9 23.78 -55.75 3.88
N ASP A 10 24.06 -55.10 5.02
CA ASP A 10 23.26 -54.00 5.57
C ASP A 10 23.56 -52.65 4.90
N GLY A 11 24.81 -52.41 4.49
CA GLY A 11 25.21 -51.21 3.75
C GLY A 11 24.54 -51.11 2.38
N LYS A 12 24.29 -52.25 1.72
CA LYS A 12 23.52 -52.34 0.47
C LYS A 12 22.03 -52.07 0.64
N LYS A 13 21.48 -52.19 1.86
CA LYS A 13 20.06 -51.87 2.16
C LYS A 13 19.83 -50.37 2.43
N HIS A 14 20.88 -49.59 2.68
CA HIS A 14 20.81 -48.13 2.82
C HIS A 14 20.86 -47.44 1.44
N VAL A 15 19.83 -47.66 0.63
CA VAL A 15 19.47 -46.79 -0.51
C VAL A 15 18.10 -46.21 -0.21
N HIS A 16 17.97 -45.55 0.94
CA HIS A 16 16.92 -44.57 1.12
C HIS A 16 17.52 -43.21 0.78
N THR A 17 17.11 -42.65 -0.36
CA THR A 17 17.18 -41.22 -0.61
C THR A 17 16.49 -40.53 0.56
N VAL A 18 17.28 -39.99 1.48
CA VAL A 18 16.75 -39.08 2.49
C VAL A 18 16.35 -37.81 1.72
N ASN A 19 15.07 -37.45 1.79
CA ASN A 19 14.63 -36.14 1.32
C ASN A 19 15.35 -35.09 2.16
N VAL A 20 16.46 -34.56 1.65
CA VAL A 20 17.11 -33.38 2.23
C VAL A 20 16.16 -32.23 1.94
N ARG A 21 15.33 -31.88 2.92
CA ARG A 21 14.68 -30.56 2.92
C ARG A 21 15.82 -29.56 3.08
N LEU A 22 16.14 -28.84 2.00
CA LEU A 22 16.92 -27.62 2.11
C LEU A 22 16.27 -26.77 3.21
N GLN A 23 17.06 -26.32 4.17
CA GLN A 23 16.61 -25.31 5.12
C GLN A 23 16.10 -24.15 4.28
N LYS A 24 14.87 -23.67 4.54
CA LYS A 24 14.34 -22.49 3.85
C LYS A 24 15.41 -21.40 3.90
N ALA A 25 15.71 -20.78 2.76
CA ALA A 25 16.54 -19.58 2.74
C ALA A 25 15.97 -18.64 3.80
N HIS A 26 16.75 -18.45 4.86
CA HIS A 26 16.38 -17.56 5.93
C HIS A 26 16.81 -16.16 5.47
N ASN A 27 15.86 -15.29 5.16
CA ASN A 27 16.09 -13.88 4.83
C ASN A 27 16.56 -13.09 6.07
N ASN A 28 17.47 -13.62 6.90
CA ASN A 28 17.80 -13.05 8.21
C ASN A 28 18.67 -11.78 8.13
N LEU A 29 19.19 -11.43 6.95
CA LEU A 29 19.97 -10.20 6.74
C LEU A 29 19.07 -9.07 6.24
N HIS A 30 18.03 -8.72 6.99
CA HIS A 30 17.21 -7.57 6.66
C HIS A 30 17.98 -6.28 6.96
N SER A 31 18.12 -5.44 5.94
CA SER A 31 18.54 -4.05 6.10
C SER A 31 17.61 -3.37 7.11
N LYS A 32 18.16 -2.95 8.25
CA LYS A 32 17.40 -2.17 9.24
C LYS A 32 17.33 -0.73 8.75
N HIS A 33 16.11 -0.20 8.69
CA HIS A 33 15.86 1.21 8.41
C HIS A 33 15.34 1.92 9.66
N GLU A 34 15.77 3.17 9.86
CA GLU A 34 15.38 4.01 11.01
C GLU A 34 13.92 4.49 10.99
N ASP A 35 13.17 4.18 9.93
CA ASP A 35 11.73 4.40 9.86
C ASP A 35 10.94 3.08 9.83
N GLY A 36 11.62 1.95 9.99
CA GLY A 36 11.03 0.63 9.78
C GLY A 36 9.86 0.33 10.73
N HIS A 37 10.01 0.65 12.02
CA HIS A 37 8.94 0.46 13.00
C HIS A 37 7.77 1.42 12.75
N PHE A 38 8.04 2.68 12.41
CA PHE A 38 7.04 3.66 12.04
C PHE A 38 6.20 3.23 10.82
N ALA A 39 6.86 2.84 9.71
CA ALA A 39 6.17 2.38 8.49
C ALA A 39 5.37 1.09 8.74
N ALA A 40 5.94 0.14 9.50
CA ALA A 40 5.25 -1.08 9.89
C ALA A 40 4.00 -0.80 10.75
N ALA A 41 4.06 0.20 11.64
CA ALA A 41 2.91 0.60 12.46
C ALA A 41 1.78 1.21 11.60
N ALA A 42 2.11 2.03 10.60
CA ALA A 42 1.12 2.56 9.65
C ALA A 42 0.43 1.42 8.86
N ILE A 43 1.20 0.42 8.39
CA ILE A 43 0.64 -0.77 7.73
C ILE A 43 -0.24 -1.58 8.69
N ARG A 44 0.13 -1.67 9.97
CA ARG A 44 -0.71 -2.32 10.98
C ARG A 44 -2.02 -1.56 11.20
N PHE A 45 -2.03 -0.23 11.19
CA PHE A 45 -3.28 0.53 11.23
C PHE A 45 -4.20 0.21 10.05
N ALA A 46 -3.64 0.10 8.84
CA ALA A 46 -4.43 -0.31 7.69
C ALA A 46 -5.00 -1.74 7.83
N LYS A 47 -4.24 -2.66 8.46
CA LYS A 47 -4.73 -4.01 8.77
C LYS A 47 -5.84 -4.00 9.83
N ASP A 48 -5.70 -3.20 10.89
CA ASP A 48 -6.73 -3.03 11.92
C ASP A 48 -8.02 -2.45 11.31
N LEU A 49 -7.88 -1.50 10.37
CA LEU A 49 -9.00 -0.95 9.61
C LEU A 49 -9.66 -2.03 8.74
N ALA A 50 -8.86 -2.79 8.00
CA ALA A 50 -9.36 -3.88 7.17
C ALA A 50 -10.13 -4.92 8.00
N SER A 51 -9.57 -5.29 9.16
CA SER A 51 -10.18 -6.19 10.13
C SER A 51 -11.59 -5.74 10.56
N LEU A 52 -11.74 -4.44 10.81
CA LEU A 52 -13.01 -3.87 11.29
C LEU A 52 -14.13 -3.88 10.24
N PHE A 53 -13.82 -3.50 9.01
CA PHE A 53 -14.82 -3.41 7.94
C PHE A 53 -15.06 -4.74 7.21
N GLY A 54 -14.12 -5.68 7.35
CA GLY A 54 -14.21 -7.02 6.78
C GLY A 54 -14.13 -7.05 5.24
N ASN A 55 -14.24 -8.27 4.69
CA ASN A 55 -14.12 -8.48 3.25
C ASN A 55 -15.22 -7.81 2.44
N ASP A 56 -16.41 -7.59 2.98
CA ASP A 56 -17.52 -7.08 2.15
C ASP A 56 -17.31 -5.63 1.72
N SER A 57 -16.61 -4.84 2.54
CA SER A 57 -16.35 -3.42 2.28
C SER A 57 -14.91 -3.12 1.87
N VAL A 58 -13.96 -4.04 2.13
CA VAL A 58 -12.52 -3.79 1.94
C VAL A 58 -11.95 -4.68 0.84
N PHE A 59 -11.23 -4.05 -0.09
CA PHE A 59 -10.33 -4.73 -1.01
C PHE A 59 -8.88 -4.44 -0.63
N PHE A 60 -8.20 -5.45 -0.09
CA PHE A 60 -6.79 -5.36 0.30
C PHE A 60 -5.88 -5.96 -0.78
N LEU A 61 -4.99 -5.15 -1.33
CA LEU A 61 -4.03 -5.52 -2.36
C LEU A 61 -2.59 -5.32 -1.86
N SER A 62 -1.70 -6.22 -2.23
CA SER A 62 -0.26 -6.07 -2.08
C SER A 62 0.35 -6.14 -3.47
N GLN A 63 1.15 -5.16 -3.84
CA GLN A 63 1.76 -5.10 -5.17
C GLN A 63 3.27 -4.88 -5.06
N ASP A 64 3.98 -5.39 -6.05
CA ASP A 64 5.41 -5.18 -6.26
C ASP A 64 5.82 -5.63 -7.67
N ASP A 65 6.94 -5.14 -8.16
CA ASP A 65 7.58 -5.65 -9.36
C ASP A 65 8.51 -6.82 -9.01
N LYS A 66 8.33 -7.94 -9.69
CA LYS A 66 9.26 -9.07 -9.61
C LYS A 66 10.55 -8.75 -10.35
N CYS A 67 11.63 -9.42 -9.95
CA CYS A 67 12.88 -9.47 -10.69
C CYS A 67 12.66 -9.62 -12.21
N LYS A 68 13.44 -8.85 -12.97
CA LYS A 68 13.47 -8.92 -14.42
C LYS A 68 13.86 -10.32 -14.92
N VAL A 69 13.06 -10.87 -15.83
CA VAL A 69 13.24 -12.22 -16.37
C VAL A 69 13.93 -12.12 -17.74
N PRO A 70 15.14 -12.69 -17.92
CA PRO A 70 15.82 -12.65 -19.21
C PRO A 70 15.14 -13.56 -20.25
N ILE A 71 15.28 -13.21 -21.53
CA ILE A 71 14.80 -14.00 -22.67
C ILE A 71 16.01 -14.61 -23.40
N GLY A 72 15.88 -15.84 -23.91
CA GLY A 72 16.95 -16.56 -24.62
C GLY A 72 18.06 -17.11 -23.70
N LEU A 73 17.89 -16.95 -22.39
CA LEU A 73 18.80 -17.42 -21.36
C LEU A 73 17.98 -18.10 -20.26
N PRO A 74 18.60 -19.00 -19.47
CA PRO A 74 17.94 -19.57 -18.30
C PRO A 74 17.51 -18.45 -17.35
N ALA A 75 16.21 -18.38 -17.05
CA ALA A 75 15.60 -17.34 -16.22
C ALA A 75 16.15 -17.35 -14.78
N ALA A 76 16.41 -18.54 -14.24
CA ALA A 76 17.18 -18.73 -13.03
C ALA A 76 18.14 -19.92 -13.21
N LYS A 77 19.43 -19.71 -12.96
CA LYS A 77 20.40 -20.82 -12.86
C LYS A 77 20.21 -21.46 -11.50
N LYS A 78 19.63 -22.66 -11.47
CA LYS A 78 19.75 -23.51 -10.29
C LYS A 78 21.25 -23.74 -10.10
N GLN A 79 21.84 -23.25 -9.00
CA GLN A 79 23.01 -23.96 -8.48
C GLN A 79 22.46 -25.33 -8.11
N ALA A 80 22.60 -26.31 -9.02
CA ALA A 80 22.35 -27.69 -8.69
C ALA A 80 23.17 -27.96 -7.42
N PRO A 81 22.59 -28.45 -6.32
CA PRO A 81 23.39 -28.91 -5.21
C PRO A 81 24.17 -30.12 -5.74
N LEU A 82 25.41 -29.86 -6.19
CA LEU A 82 26.42 -30.90 -6.23
C LEU A 82 26.42 -31.51 -4.84
N LEU A 83 26.15 -32.81 -4.78
CA LEU A 83 25.93 -33.59 -3.57
C LEU A 83 27.25 -33.71 -2.79
N MET A 84 27.71 -32.58 -2.24
CA MET A 84 28.75 -32.48 -1.25
C MET A 84 28.11 -31.85 -0.03
N HIS A 85 28.23 -32.53 1.10
CA HIS A 85 27.94 -31.98 2.41
C HIS A 85 28.89 -30.80 2.64
N LEU A 86 28.41 -29.61 2.32
CA LEU A 86 28.96 -28.35 2.75
C LEU A 86 27.80 -27.60 3.38
N ASP A 87 27.93 -27.32 4.68
CA ASP A 87 27.09 -26.38 5.40
C ASP A 87 27.35 -24.98 4.83
N TYR A 88 26.82 -24.70 3.65
CA TYR A 88 26.78 -23.35 3.10
C TYR A 88 25.48 -22.70 3.54
N VAL A 89 25.63 -21.61 4.29
CA VAL A 89 24.60 -20.58 4.39
C VAL A 89 24.44 -20.00 2.98
N ILE A 90 23.33 -20.33 2.31
CA ILE A 90 23.00 -19.74 1.02
C ILE A 90 22.67 -18.27 1.25
N GLN A 91 23.61 -17.38 0.91
CA GLN A 91 23.37 -15.95 0.83
C GLN A 91 22.96 -15.63 -0.62
N LEU A 92 21.66 -15.43 -0.84
CA LEU A 92 21.18 -14.87 -2.10
C LEU A 92 21.31 -13.35 -2.00
N PRO A 93 22.07 -12.67 -2.88
CA PRO A 93 21.95 -11.23 -3.03
C PRO A 93 20.53 -10.89 -3.50
N ASP A 94 20.02 -9.71 -3.12
CA ASP A 94 18.70 -9.21 -3.53
C ASP A 94 18.56 -9.30 -5.05
N HIS A 95 17.75 -10.28 -5.45
CA HIS A 95 16.89 -10.38 -6.64
C HIS A 95 17.30 -9.77 -7.98
N ASP A 96 18.56 -9.47 -8.27
CA ASP A 96 19.00 -9.06 -9.60
C ASP A 96 19.70 -10.22 -10.32
N PHE A 97 18.99 -10.92 -11.21
CA PHE A 97 19.62 -11.89 -12.11
C PHE A 97 20.58 -11.15 -13.07
N VAL A 98 21.88 -11.24 -12.79
CA VAL A 98 22.93 -10.61 -13.59
C VAL A 98 23.16 -11.38 -14.90
N VAL A 99 22.21 -11.34 -15.86
CA VAL A 99 22.49 -11.77 -17.24
C VAL A 99 21.63 -11.01 -18.28
N ALA A 100 22.33 -10.46 -19.29
CA ALA A 100 21.84 -9.75 -20.49
C ALA A 100 20.92 -8.53 -20.24
N PRO A 101 21.46 -7.32 -19.98
CA PRO A 101 20.69 -6.12 -19.61
C PRO A 101 19.72 -5.56 -20.67
N ARG A 102 19.64 -6.17 -21.87
CA ARG A 102 18.86 -5.62 -23.01
C ARG A 102 17.58 -6.40 -23.35
N HIS A 103 17.46 -7.67 -22.98
CA HIS A 103 16.34 -8.54 -23.37
C HIS A 103 15.69 -9.19 -22.16
N GLN A 104 14.89 -8.40 -21.44
CA GLN A 104 14.26 -8.83 -20.20
C GLN A 104 12.77 -8.45 -20.19
N LEU A 105 11.98 -9.25 -19.49
CA LEU A 105 10.60 -8.96 -19.13
C LEU A 105 10.54 -8.41 -17.71
N THR A 106 9.66 -7.44 -17.47
CA THR A 106 9.34 -6.92 -16.13
C THR A 106 7.95 -7.44 -15.73
N PRO A 107 7.86 -8.36 -14.76
CA PRO A 107 6.58 -8.80 -14.22
C PRO A 107 6.14 -7.93 -13.04
N SER A 108 5.00 -7.28 -13.15
CA SER A 108 4.33 -6.60 -12.03
C SER A 108 3.33 -7.56 -11.37
N VAL A 109 3.47 -7.82 -10.08
CA VAL A 109 2.67 -8.80 -9.34
C VAL A 109 1.68 -8.10 -8.42
N TYR A 110 0.41 -8.49 -8.51
CA TYR A 110 -0.69 -7.95 -7.73
C TYR A 110 -1.37 -9.07 -6.95
N ALA A 111 -1.21 -9.08 -5.64
CA ALA A 111 -1.65 -10.12 -4.73
C ALA A 111 -2.80 -9.62 -3.86
N ALA A 112 -4.03 -10.09 -4.11
CA ALA A 112 -5.16 -9.79 -3.24
C ALA A 112 -5.03 -10.54 -1.92
N ARG A 113 -5.37 -9.89 -0.81
CA ARG A 113 -5.31 -10.46 0.53
C ARG A 113 -6.72 -10.62 1.09
N VAL A 114 -7.11 -11.86 1.34
CA VAL A 114 -8.42 -12.18 1.90
C VAL A 114 -8.37 -12.01 3.43
N ILE A 115 -9.35 -11.32 3.99
CA ILE A 115 -9.55 -11.16 5.43
C ILE A 115 -10.29 -12.41 5.93
N ASN A 116 -9.79 -13.08 6.97
CA ASN A 116 -10.45 -14.28 7.48
C ASN A 116 -11.68 -13.92 8.35
N ALA A 117 -12.47 -14.92 8.74
CA ALA A 117 -13.63 -14.72 9.62
C ALA A 117 -13.27 -14.17 11.01
N ALA A 118 -12.02 -14.34 11.46
CA ALA A 118 -11.50 -13.77 12.70
C ALA A 118 -11.06 -12.31 12.55
N GLY A 119 -11.12 -11.74 11.34
CA GLY A 119 -10.71 -10.37 11.05
C GLY A 119 -9.23 -10.21 10.74
N ASP A 120 -8.43 -11.28 10.69
CA ASP A 120 -7.01 -11.17 10.30
C ASP A 120 -6.86 -11.03 8.79
N VAL A 121 -6.02 -10.08 8.38
CA VAL A 121 -5.63 -9.95 6.98
C VAL A 121 -4.68 -11.09 6.60
N GLY A 122 -5.19 -12.09 5.89
CA GLY A 122 -4.45 -13.25 5.44
C GLY A 122 -3.32 -12.91 4.46
N TYR A 123 -2.50 -13.91 4.14
CA TYR A 123 -1.46 -13.81 3.10
C TYR A 123 -1.92 -14.34 1.73
N SER A 124 -3.10 -14.95 1.69
CA SER A 124 -3.60 -15.73 0.55
C SER A 124 -4.78 -15.02 -0.13
N GLY A 125 -4.99 -15.32 -1.41
CA GLY A 125 -5.98 -14.70 -2.30
C GLY A 125 -5.54 -14.81 -3.76
N PRO A 126 -6.39 -14.41 -4.74
CA PRO A 126 -6.04 -14.44 -6.16
C PRO A 126 -4.83 -13.54 -6.45
N THR A 127 -4.03 -13.93 -7.45
CA THR A 127 -2.83 -13.19 -7.87
C THR A 127 -2.94 -12.86 -9.36
N TYR A 128 -2.73 -11.61 -9.72
CA TYR A 128 -2.61 -11.18 -11.11
C TYR A 128 -1.17 -10.75 -11.41
N ILE A 129 -0.65 -11.10 -12.58
CA ILE A 129 0.68 -10.73 -13.03
C ILE A 129 0.60 -10.06 -14.40
N ALA A 130 1.04 -8.82 -14.48
CA ALA A 130 1.19 -8.10 -15.74
C ALA A 130 2.64 -8.20 -16.21
N ILE A 131 2.87 -8.84 -17.35
CA ILE A 131 4.21 -9.05 -17.90
C ILE A 131 4.46 -8.03 -19.01
N ARG A 132 5.52 -7.24 -18.88
CA ARG A 132 5.91 -6.19 -19.83
C ARG A 132 7.29 -6.41 -20.39
N SER A 133 7.58 -5.81 -21.55
CA SER A 133 8.96 -5.72 -22.04
C SER A 133 9.71 -4.63 -21.28
N ALA A 134 10.79 -4.99 -20.57
CA ALA A 134 11.61 -4.02 -19.83
C ALA A 134 12.25 -2.95 -20.74
N LYS A 135 12.35 -3.23 -22.05
CA LYS A 135 12.92 -2.33 -23.05
C LYS A 135 11.88 -1.37 -23.63
N HIS A 136 10.68 -1.88 -23.95
CA HIS A 136 9.65 -1.10 -24.65
C HIS A 136 8.63 -0.45 -23.71
N ASP A 137 8.51 -0.95 -22.48
CA ASP A 137 7.47 -0.56 -21.54
C ASP A 137 8.04 -0.53 -20.11
N LYS A 138 8.30 0.68 -19.62
CA LYS A 138 8.85 0.86 -18.26
C LYS A 138 7.72 0.75 -17.24
N SER A 139 8.00 0.11 -16.11
CA SER A 139 7.10 0.19 -14.95
C SER A 139 7.00 1.64 -14.46
N ILE A 140 5.78 2.15 -14.39
CA ILE A 140 5.44 3.51 -13.98
C ILE A 140 4.10 3.48 -13.24
N SER A 141 3.85 4.47 -12.38
CA SER A 141 2.60 4.57 -11.60
C SER A 141 1.32 4.44 -12.44
N ALA A 142 1.32 4.98 -13.67
CA ALA A 142 0.18 4.90 -14.59
C ALA A 142 -0.11 3.46 -15.06
N ASN A 143 0.93 2.65 -15.23
CA ASN A 143 0.79 1.24 -15.61
C ASN A 143 0.14 0.46 -14.47
N HIS A 144 0.52 0.72 -13.22
CA HIS A 144 -0.11 0.10 -12.05
C HIS A 144 -1.58 0.51 -11.90
N ARG A 145 -1.94 1.77 -12.20
CA ARG A 145 -3.35 2.21 -12.28
C ARG A 145 -4.12 1.42 -13.33
N ASP A 146 -3.58 1.30 -14.53
CA ASP A 146 -4.26 0.60 -15.63
C ASP A 146 -4.38 -0.90 -15.33
N ASP A 147 -3.37 -1.49 -14.69
CA ASP A 147 -3.40 -2.88 -14.22
C ASP A 147 -4.42 -3.09 -13.12
N PHE A 148 -4.56 -2.16 -12.17
CA PHE A 148 -5.65 -2.20 -11.19
C PHE A 148 -7.00 -2.27 -11.91
N GLY A 149 -7.20 -1.43 -12.93
CA GLY A 149 -8.41 -1.41 -13.75
C GLY A 149 -8.67 -2.70 -14.55
N ARG A 150 -7.60 -3.42 -14.95
CA ARG A 150 -7.71 -4.78 -15.55
C ARG A 150 -8.04 -5.82 -14.50
N LEU A 151 -7.32 -5.80 -13.39
CA LEU A 151 -7.43 -6.75 -12.28
C LEU A 151 -8.85 -6.80 -11.72
N VAL A 152 -9.51 -5.66 -11.51
CA VAL A 152 -10.88 -5.64 -10.94
C VAL A 152 -11.94 -6.22 -11.90
N LYS A 153 -11.60 -6.44 -13.17
CA LYS A 153 -12.49 -7.03 -14.19
C LYS A 153 -12.30 -8.55 -14.33
N LEU A 154 -11.24 -9.11 -13.74
CA LEU A 154 -10.97 -10.54 -13.78
C LEU A 154 -11.98 -11.32 -12.93
N GLN A 155 -12.41 -12.49 -13.42
CA GLN A 155 -13.42 -13.30 -12.73
C GLN A 155 -12.89 -13.83 -11.38
N GLU A 156 -11.61 -14.14 -11.32
CA GLU A 156 -10.89 -14.62 -10.15
C GLU A 156 -10.88 -13.58 -9.01
N PHE A 157 -10.95 -12.29 -9.37
CA PHE A 157 -10.99 -11.18 -8.42
C PHE A 157 -12.40 -10.76 -8.02
N LYS A 158 -13.44 -11.27 -8.68
CA LYS A 158 -14.83 -10.84 -8.46
C LYS A 158 -15.23 -10.83 -6.99
N ASN A 159 -14.97 -11.93 -6.27
CA ASN A 159 -15.35 -12.07 -4.86
C ASN A 159 -14.53 -11.19 -3.91
N VAL A 160 -13.30 -10.85 -4.29
CA VAL A 160 -12.34 -10.15 -3.42
C VAL A 160 -12.33 -8.64 -3.69
N ALA A 161 -12.52 -8.22 -4.93
CA ALA A 161 -12.47 -6.83 -5.35
C ALA A 161 -13.84 -6.15 -5.45
N LEU A 162 -14.91 -6.90 -5.73
CA LEU A 162 -16.24 -6.32 -5.97
C LEU A 162 -17.19 -6.57 -4.79
N ASP A 163 -18.12 -5.63 -4.60
CA ASP A 163 -19.24 -5.72 -3.67
C ASP A 163 -20.42 -6.51 -4.28
N SER A 164 -21.51 -6.63 -3.50
CA SER A 164 -22.75 -7.31 -3.93
C SER A 164 -23.41 -6.66 -5.15
N SER A 165 -23.08 -5.41 -5.47
CA SER A 165 -23.58 -4.66 -6.63
C SER A 165 -22.63 -4.74 -7.84
N ASN A 166 -21.61 -5.61 -7.80
CA ASN A 166 -20.53 -5.71 -8.78
C ASN A 166 -19.75 -4.40 -9.00
N LYS A 167 -19.71 -3.51 -8.00
CA LYS A 167 -18.83 -2.34 -7.99
C LYS A 167 -17.59 -2.65 -7.17
N VAL A 168 -16.46 -2.00 -7.49
CA VAL A 168 -15.25 -2.13 -6.66
C VAL A 168 -15.58 -1.73 -5.22
N LYS A 169 -15.18 -2.54 -4.25
CA LYS A 169 -15.44 -2.30 -2.81
C LYS A 169 -15.04 -0.88 -2.41
N SER A 170 -15.83 -0.29 -1.52
CA SER A 170 -15.73 1.15 -1.20
C SER A 170 -14.40 1.55 -0.55
N ILE A 171 -13.74 0.63 0.15
CA ILE A 171 -12.46 0.85 0.81
C ILE A 171 -11.39 0.01 0.11
N VAL A 172 -10.35 0.66 -0.42
CA VAL A 172 -9.22 0.00 -1.05
C VAL A 172 -7.94 0.27 -0.27
N ILE A 173 -7.17 -0.77 0.02
CA ILE A 173 -5.88 -0.68 0.69
C ILE A 173 -4.84 -1.34 -0.19
N ILE A 174 -3.76 -0.63 -0.52
CA ILE A 174 -2.66 -1.09 -1.34
C ILE A 174 -1.37 -1.00 -0.53
N THR A 175 -0.68 -2.12 -0.33
CA THR A 175 0.67 -2.13 0.24
C THR A 175 1.71 -2.32 -0.85
N VAL A 176 2.75 -1.49 -0.84
CA VAL A 176 3.81 -1.44 -1.87
C VAL A 176 5.18 -1.55 -1.21
N ASP A 177 6.22 -1.92 -1.96
CA ASP A 177 7.59 -1.89 -1.44
C ASP A 177 8.06 -0.44 -1.23
N GLY A 178 7.65 0.47 -2.12
CA GLY A 178 8.01 1.89 -2.05
C GLY A 178 9.08 2.32 -3.03
N GLY A 179 9.25 1.56 -4.12
CA GLY A 179 10.03 1.95 -5.30
C GLY A 179 9.56 3.27 -5.93
N PRO A 180 10.37 3.91 -6.79
CA PRO A 180 10.11 5.28 -7.29
C PRO A 180 8.76 5.51 -7.98
N ASP A 181 8.18 4.47 -8.55
CA ASP A 181 6.91 4.43 -9.27
C ASP A 181 5.72 4.06 -8.39
N GLU A 182 5.95 3.51 -7.20
CA GLU A 182 4.90 3.14 -6.24
C GLU A 182 4.91 4.00 -4.98
N ASN A 183 5.99 4.75 -4.74
CA ASN A 183 6.19 5.45 -3.48
C ASN A 183 5.10 6.53 -3.27
N PRO A 184 4.37 6.50 -2.13
CA PRO A 184 3.31 7.45 -1.81
C PRO A 184 3.73 8.93 -1.83
N ARG A 185 5.02 9.22 -1.65
CA ARG A 185 5.57 10.58 -1.64
C ARG A 185 5.50 11.28 -3.00
N PHE A 186 5.52 10.55 -4.11
CA PHE A 186 5.66 11.15 -5.44
C PHE A 186 4.33 11.58 -6.05
N SER A 187 4.36 12.67 -6.82
CA SER A 187 3.17 13.23 -7.47
C SER A 187 2.56 12.28 -8.52
N LYS A 188 3.37 11.41 -9.15
CA LYS A 188 2.88 10.43 -10.13
C LYS A 188 2.01 9.35 -9.49
N THR A 189 2.44 8.85 -8.33
CA THR A 189 1.66 7.93 -7.50
C THR A 189 0.37 8.59 -7.01
N LEU A 190 0.45 9.86 -6.59
CA LEU A 190 -0.72 10.65 -6.21
C LEU A 190 -1.73 10.76 -7.35
N ALA A 191 -1.31 11.20 -8.55
CA ALA A 191 -2.20 11.33 -9.71
C ALA A 191 -2.87 9.98 -10.06
N SER A 192 -2.07 8.91 -10.10
CA SER A 192 -2.56 7.55 -10.39
C SER A 192 -3.59 7.08 -9.35
N SER A 193 -3.34 7.36 -8.07
CA SER A 193 -4.24 7.01 -6.96
C SER A 193 -5.53 7.84 -6.98
N ILE A 194 -5.47 9.12 -7.35
CA ILE A 194 -6.65 9.97 -7.54
C ILE A 194 -7.53 9.41 -8.64
N ASP A 195 -6.94 8.96 -9.75
CA ASP A 195 -7.70 8.34 -10.84
C ASP A 195 -8.39 7.05 -10.38
N ILE A 196 -7.68 6.16 -9.67
CA ILE A 196 -8.29 4.95 -9.07
C ILE A 196 -9.48 5.33 -8.18
N PHE A 197 -9.28 6.31 -7.29
CA PHE A 197 -10.31 6.78 -6.36
C PHE A 197 -11.56 7.30 -7.07
N LYS A 198 -11.39 8.15 -8.10
CA LYS A 198 -12.49 8.77 -8.83
C LYS A 198 -13.19 7.80 -9.78
N VAL A 199 -12.44 7.00 -10.53
CA VAL A 199 -13.00 6.05 -11.52
C VAL A 199 -13.82 4.96 -10.85
N HIS A 200 -13.38 4.49 -9.68
CA HIS A 200 -14.05 3.41 -8.95
C HIS A 200 -15.01 3.88 -7.85
N ASP A 201 -15.23 5.19 -7.74
CA ASP A 201 -16.15 5.79 -6.78
C ASP A 201 -15.92 5.29 -5.35
N LEU A 202 -14.67 5.43 -4.87
CA LEU A 202 -14.26 4.92 -3.57
C LEU A 202 -14.64 5.88 -2.42
N ASP A 203 -14.86 5.31 -1.24
CA ASP A 203 -14.98 6.09 0.00
C ASP A 203 -13.60 6.37 0.60
N ALA A 204 -12.68 5.40 0.53
CA ALA A 204 -11.33 5.54 1.01
C ALA A 204 -10.33 4.70 0.20
N LEU A 205 -9.17 5.29 -0.10
CA LEU A 205 -8.02 4.64 -0.70
C LEU A 205 -6.78 4.90 0.14
N PHE A 206 -6.09 3.83 0.54
CA PHE A 206 -4.83 3.90 1.28
C PHE A 206 -3.73 3.22 0.48
N VAL A 207 -2.63 3.93 0.23
CA VAL A 207 -1.41 3.36 -0.35
C VAL A 207 -0.29 3.47 0.69
N LEU A 208 0.25 2.35 1.14
CA LEU A 208 1.23 2.27 2.22
C LEU A 208 2.50 1.58 1.74
N ALA A 209 3.64 2.26 1.88
CA ALA A 209 4.95 1.74 1.52
C ALA A 209 5.69 1.17 2.74
N HIS A 210 6.46 0.11 2.50
CA HIS A 210 7.47 -0.34 3.44
C HIS A 210 8.65 0.64 3.48
N ALA A 211 9.45 0.57 4.55
CA ALA A 211 10.69 1.35 4.63
C ALA A 211 11.76 0.76 3.70
N PRO A 212 12.74 1.54 3.21
CA PRO A 212 13.81 1.03 2.37
C PRO A 212 14.54 -0.16 3.00
N GLY A 213 14.79 -1.22 2.24
CA GLY A 213 15.42 -2.44 2.74
C GLY A 213 14.50 -3.37 3.56
N GLN A 214 13.20 -3.04 3.61
CA GLN A 214 12.17 -3.84 4.27
C GLN A 214 11.15 -4.46 3.27
N SER A 215 11.53 -4.57 1.99
CA SER A 215 10.72 -5.18 0.93
C SER A 215 10.23 -6.57 1.29
N ALA A 216 11.08 -7.38 1.95
CA ALA A 216 10.76 -8.72 2.41
C ALA A 216 9.54 -8.83 3.35
N PHE A 217 9.09 -7.72 3.95
CA PHE A 217 7.86 -7.68 4.76
C PHE A 217 6.59 -7.44 3.94
N ASN A 218 6.72 -7.06 2.67
CA ASN A 218 5.61 -6.97 1.73
C ASN A 218 5.02 -8.37 1.50
N ALA A 219 3.69 -8.49 1.57
CA ALA A 219 3.05 -9.81 1.55
C ALA A 219 3.20 -10.52 0.20
N VAL A 220 3.34 -9.76 -0.89
CA VAL A 220 3.53 -10.26 -2.25
C VAL A 220 4.87 -10.98 -2.43
N GLU A 221 5.93 -10.61 -1.69
CA GLU A 221 7.24 -11.28 -1.74
C GLU A 221 7.13 -12.78 -1.47
N ARG A 222 6.29 -13.17 -0.51
CA ARG A 222 6.03 -14.58 -0.20
C ARG A 222 5.44 -15.33 -1.40
N ARG A 223 4.63 -14.66 -2.23
CA ARG A 223 4.02 -15.25 -3.44
C ARG A 223 5.03 -15.34 -4.57
N MET A 224 5.92 -14.35 -4.67
CA MET A 224 6.97 -14.33 -5.67
C MET A 224 7.93 -15.50 -5.52
N ALA A 225 8.12 -16.05 -4.32
CA ALA A 225 8.93 -17.25 -4.09
C ALA A 225 8.44 -18.47 -4.91
N SER A 226 7.13 -18.70 -4.98
CA SER A 226 6.57 -19.80 -5.79
C SER A 226 6.81 -19.57 -7.28
N LEU A 227 6.61 -18.34 -7.76
CA LEU A 227 6.84 -17.98 -9.16
C LEU A 227 8.32 -18.14 -9.58
N SER A 228 9.26 -17.93 -8.65
CA SER A 228 10.69 -18.15 -8.90
C SER A 228 11.03 -19.63 -9.09
N HIS A 229 10.27 -20.55 -8.47
CA HIS A 229 10.45 -21.97 -8.68
C HIS A 229 10.10 -22.37 -10.12
N ASP A 230 9.02 -21.80 -10.67
CA ASP A 230 8.58 -22.07 -12.04
C ASP A 230 9.53 -21.48 -13.11
N LEU A 231 10.33 -20.47 -12.74
CA LEU A 231 11.38 -19.92 -13.58
C LEU A 231 12.68 -20.75 -13.60
N ALA A 232 12.84 -21.70 -12.69
CA ALA A 232 14.06 -22.50 -12.62
C ALA A 232 14.21 -23.34 -13.90
N ASP A 233 15.34 -23.17 -14.58
CA ASP A 233 15.67 -23.84 -15.86
C ASP A 233 14.74 -23.49 -17.04
N LEU A 234 13.82 -22.54 -16.88
CA LEU A 234 12.98 -22.03 -17.96
C LEU A 234 13.80 -21.14 -18.89
N ILE A 235 13.76 -21.44 -20.18
CA ILE A 235 14.34 -20.59 -21.24
C ILE A 235 13.19 -20.04 -22.07
N LEU A 236 12.99 -18.73 -22.00
CA LEU A 236 11.97 -18.06 -22.79
C LEU A 236 12.45 -17.85 -24.24
N PRO A 237 11.57 -17.99 -25.24
CA PRO A 237 11.95 -17.85 -26.64
C PRO A 237 12.33 -16.40 -26.96
N HIS A 238 13.49 -16.18 -27.58
CA HIS A 238 13.96 -14.83 -27.93
C HIS A 238 13.78 -14.46 -29.40
N ASP A 239 13.55 -15.43 -30.28
CA ASP A 239 13.62 -15.34 -31.73
C ASP A 239 12.54 -16.18 -32.41
N HIS A 240 11.38 -16.34 -31.76
CA HIS A 240 10.29 -17.21 -32.24
C HIS A 240 9.86 -16.91 -33.68
N PHE A 241 9.86 -15.63 -34.07
CA PHE A 241 9.52 -15.18 -35.42
C PHE A 241 10.74 -14.91 -36.32
N GLY A 242 11.94 -15.29 -35.86
CA GLY A 242 13.21 -15.02 -36.50
C GLY A 242 14.11 -14.08 -35.69
N THR A 243 15.37 -13.97 -36.11
CA THR A 243 16.35 -13.13 -35.42
C THR A 243 16.11 -11.65 -35.70
N HIS A 244 15.86 -10.88 -34.64
CA HIS A 244 15.84 -9.42 -34.68
C HIS A 244 17.19 -8.80 -34.29
N LEU A 245 18.24 -9.62 -34.14
CA LEU A 245 19.57 -9.23 -33.65
C LEU A 245 20.64 -9.39 -34.73
N ASN A 246 21.60 -8.45 -34.76
CA ASN A 246 22.83 -8.62 -35.53
C ASN A 246 23.87 -9.47 -34.78
N ALA A 247 25.02 -9.72 -35.43
CA ALA A 247 26.14 -10.46 -34.85
C ALA A 247 26.69 -9.88 -33.53
N ASN A 248 26.41 -8.60 -33.24
CA ASN A 248 26.82 -7.92 -32.01
C ASN A 248 25.72 -7.93 -30.94
N GLY A 249 24.60 -8.63 -31.16
CA GLY A 249 23.45 -8.68 -30.24
C GLY A 249 22.66 -7.36 -30.16
N SER A 250 22.78 -6.49 -31.16
CA SER A 250 22.00 -5.26 -31.27
C SER A 250 20.78 -5.46 -32.15
N THR A 251 19.67 -4.84 -31.76
CA THR A 251 18.41 -4.87 -32.51
C THR A 251 18.55 -4.25 -33.89
N ILE A 252 18.20 -5.01 -34.93
CA ILE A 252 18.12 -4.55 -36.31
C ILE A 252 16.67 -4.35 -36.76
N ASP A 253 15.73 -5.11 -36.19
CA ASP A 253 14.30 -5.01 -36.49
C ASP A 253 13.51 -4.80 -35.20
N PHE A 254 13.03 -3.57 -35.01
CA PHE A 254 12.28 -3.18 -33.83
C PHE A 254 10.85 -3.75 -33.80
N VAL A 255 10.25 -3.99 -34.96
CA VAL A 255 8.88 -4.54 -35.04
C VAL A 255 8.93 -6.01 -34.72
N LEU A 256 9.88 -6.74 -35.31
CA LEU A 256 10.10 -8.16 -35.03
C LEU A 256 10.52 -8.38 -33.57
N GLU A 257 11.37 -7.50 -33.02
CA GLU A 257 11.74 -7.52 -31.60
C GLU A 257 10.49 -7.47 -30.70
N LYS A 258 9.57 -6.52 -30.94
CA LYS A 258 8.33 -6.41 -30.17
C LYS A 258 7.47 -7.67 -30.24
N GLN A 259 7.36 -8.28 -31.42
CA GLN A 259 6.62 -9.53 -31.59
C GLN A 259 7.28 -10.69 -30.82
N ASN A 260 8.61 -10.79 -30.86
CA ASN A 260 9.35 -11.77 -30.08
C ASN A 260 9.19 -11.55 -28.56
N PHE A 261 9.23 -10.30 -28.09
CA PHE A 261 8.95 -9.98 -26.67
C PHE A 261 7.53 -10.35 -26.26
N GLN A 262 6.55 -10.05 -27.11
CA GLN A 262 5.16 -10.45 -26.88
C GLN A 262 5.06 -11.96 -26.74
N LYS A 263 5.64 -12.72 -27.68
CA LYS A 263 5.60 -14.17 -27.62
C LYS A 263 6.28 -14.74 -26.37
N ALA A 264 7.45 -14.19 -25.99
CA ALA A 264 8.14 -14.57 -24.76
C ALA A 264 7.28 -14.30 -23.52
N GLY A 265 6.62 -13.16 -23.48
CA GLY A 265 5.71 -12.78 -22.40
C GLY A 265 4.45 -13.64 -22.33
N GLU A 266 3.88 -14.02 -23.47
CA GLU A 266 2.74 -14.95 -23.55
C GLU A 266 3.12 -16.35 -23.04
N VAL A 267 4.30 -16.86 -23.40
CA VAL A 267 4.80 -18.14 -22.89
C VAL A 267 5.00 -18.08 -21.37
N LEU A 268 5.57 -16.98 -20.85
CA LEU A 268 5.71 -16.79 -19.41
C LEU A 268 4.34 -16.67 -18.70
N ALA A 269 3.39 -15.98 -19.32
CA ALA A 269 2.03 -15.85 -18.82
C ALA A 269 1.33 -17.21 -18.73
N GLU A 270 1.51 -18.07 -19.74
CA GLU A 270 0.95 -19.43 -19.73
C GLU A 270 1.54 -20.27 -18.60
N VAL A 271 2.88 -20.23 -18.42
CA VAL A 271 3.55 -20.96 -17.33
C VAL A 271 2.99 -20.54 -15.98
N TRP A 272 2.92 -19.24 -15.69
CA TRP A 272 2.43 -18.79 -14.39
C TRP A 272 0.93 -18.89 -14.21
N SER A 273 0.13 -18.85 -15.28
CA SER A 273 -1.33 -19.04 -15.17
C SER A 273 -1.70 -20.49 -14.81
N ASN A 274 -0.79 -21.44 -15.03
CA ASN A 274 -0.93 -22.83 -14.59
C ASN A 274 -0.53 -23.02 -13.11
N THR A 275 0.03 -21.99 -12.46
CA THR A 275 0.46 -22.05 -11.06
C THR A 275 -0.71 -21.75 -10.12
N VAL A 276 -0.77 -22.51 -9.02
CA VAL A 276 -1.73 -22.28 -7.93
C VAL A 276 -0.95 -21.90 -6.67
N ILE A 277 -1.28 -20.76 -6.06
CA ILE A 277 -0.62 -20.26 -4.85
C ILE A 277 -1.65 -20.22 -3.73
N ASP A 278 -1.38 -20.94 -2.63
CA ASP A 278 -2.27 -21.04 -1.46
C ASP A 278 -3.73 -21.43 -1.80
N SER A 279 -3.92 -22.32 -2.79
CA SER A 279 -5.23 -22.73 -3.34
C SER A 279 -5.98 -21.66 -4.14
N TYR A 280 -5.32 -20.55 -4.49
CA TYR A 280 -5.86 -19.53 -5.38
C TYR A 280 -5.18 -19.59 -6.75
N PRO A 281 -5.95 -19.39 -7.84
CA PRO A 281 -5.38 -19.33 -9.17
C PRO A 281 -4.47 -18.09 -9.31
N VAL A 282 -3.43 -18.25 -10.13
CA VAL A 282 -2.64 -17.13 -10.65
C VAL A 282 -3.15 -16.83 -12.06
N VAL A 283 -3.35 -15.56 -12.36
CA VAL A 283 -3.68 -15.08 -13.71
C VAL A 283 -2.53 -14.24 -14.19
N ALA A 284 -1.87 -14.62 -15.26
CA ALA A 284 -0.80 -13.84 -15.85
C ALA A 284 -1.14 -13.46 -17.30
N SER A 285 -0.74 -12.27 -17.72
CA SER A 285 -0.92 -11.84 -19.10
C SER A 285 0.19 -10.92 -19.57
N TYR A 286 0.56 -11.02 -20.84
CA TYR A 286 1.43 -10.04 -21.47
C TYR A 286 0.65 -8.75 -21.75
N VAL A 287 1.19 -7.63 -21.27
CA VAL A 287 0.60 -6.32 -21.44
C VAL A 287 1.54 -5.46 -22.27
N SER A 288 1.04 -4.93 -23.38
CA SER A 288 1.74 -3.92 -24.16
C SER A 288 1.13 -2.54 -23.90
N SER A 289 1.97 -1.51 -23.75
CA SER A 289 1.57 -0.11 -23.69
C SER A 289 1.03 0.45 -25.02
N SER A 290 0.08 -0.26 -25.64
CA SER A 290 -0.62 0.19 -26.85
C SER A 290 -1.46 1.44 -26.59
N PHE A 291 -1.82 1.70 -25.33
CA PHE A 291 -2.61 2.85 -24.92
C PHE A 291 -2.13 3.29 -23.53
N ILE A 292 -1.12 4.17 -23.48
CA ILE A 292 -0.93 4.98 -22.29
C ILE A 292 -2.17 5.87 -22.23
N SER A 293 -3.15 5.49 -21.41
CA SER A 293 -4.17 6.44 -20.99
C SER A 293 -3.41 7.56 -20.32
N GLN A 294 -3.31 8.72 -20.99
CA GLN A 294 -2.60 9.88 -20.47
C GLN A 294 -3.18 10.17 -19.09
N THR A 295 -2.47 9.78 -18.03
CA THR A 295 -2.73 10.32 -16.69
C THR A 295 -2.69 11.82 -16.86
N SER A 296 -3.81 12.49 -16.56
CA SER A 296 -3.80 13.95 -16.44
C SER A 296 -2.68 14.30 -15.47
N SER A 297 -1.62 14.92 -15.96
CA SER A 297 -0.53 15.42 -15.11
C SER A 297 -1.01 16.55 -14.19
N TYR A 298 -2.20 17.08 -14.47
CA TYR A 298 -2.84 18.09 -13.66
C TYR A 298 -3.43 17.48 -12.39
N ILE A 299 -2.88 17.88 -11.25
CA ILE A 299 -3.37 17.59 -9.91
C ILE A 299 -4.05 18.86 -9.40
N ASP A 300 -5.35 18.76 -9.13
CA ASP A 300 -6.12 19.83 -8.50
C ASP A 300 -5.74 19.93 -7.01
N GLU A 301 -4.97 20.96 -6.65
CA GLU A 301 -4.52 21.20 -5.28
C GLU A 301 -5.67 21.55 -4.32
N HIS A 302 -6.75 22.19 -4.79
CA HIS A 302 -7.92 22.49 -3.96
C HIS A 302 -8.70 21.22 -3.64
N TRP A 303 -8.83 20.31 -4.60
CA TRP A 303 -9.39 19.00 -4.35
C TRP A 303 -8.49 18.19 -3.40
N CYS A 304 -7.17 18.19 -3.61
CA CYS A 304 -6.23 17.49 -2.74
C CYS A 304 -6.26 18.02 -1.30
N ASP A 305 -6.49 19.31 -1.10
CA ASP A 305 -6.53 19.87 0.25
C ASP A 305 -7.65 19.26 1.11
N ARG A 306 -8.78 18.92 0.49
CA ARG A 306 -9.96 18.34 1.17
C ARG A 306 -9.94 16.81 1.28
N HIS A 307 -9.26 16.13 0.36
CA HIS A 307 -9.36 14.66 0.21
C HIS A 307 -8.07 13.91 0.51
N VAL A 308 -6.92 14.57 0.48
CA VAL A 308 -5.62 13.92 0.49
C VAL A 308 -4.82 14.26 1.73
N VAL A 309 -4.33 13.22 2.40
CA VAL A 309 -3.20 13.26 3.34
C VAL A 309 -2.07 12.44 2.74
N GLN A 310 -0.98 13.13 2.41
CA GLN A 310 0.20 12.52 1.81
C GLN A 310 1.38 12.62 2.79
N SER A 311 2.13 11.53 2.93
CA SER A 311 3.22 11.34 3.87
C SER A 311 4.39 10.62 3.18
N GLN A 312 5.50 10.45 3.89
CA GLN A 312 6.70 9.77 3.41
C GLN A 312 6.43 8.31 3.02
N TYR A 313 5.56 7.61 3.77
CA TYR A 313 5.24 6.20 3.56
C TYR A 313 3.75 5.93 3.36
N THR A 314 2.90 6.96 3.43
CA THR A 314 1.45 6.77 3.30
C THR A 314 0.83 7.80 2.38
N LEU A 315 -0.16 7.36 1.61
CA LEU A 315 -1.07 8.21 0.87
C LEU A 315 -2.48 7.78 1.24
N GLN A 316 -3.26 8.73 1.75
CA GLN A 316 -4.63 8.52 2.15
C GLN A 316 -5.51 9.45 1.31
N ILE A 317 -6.46 8.88 0.59
CA ILE A 317 -7.47 9.61 -0.15
C ILE A 317 -8.82 9.21 0.41
N VAL A 318 -9.53 10.15 1.02
CA VAL A 318 -10.79 9.86 1.70
C VAL A 318 -11.85 10.83 1.21
N ARG A 319 -13.03 10.29 0.92
CA ARG A 319 -14.23 11.03 0.54
C ARG A 319 -14.56 12.14 1.54
N CYS A 320 -15.10 13.26 1.06
CA CYS A 320 -15.56 14.34 1.93
C CYS A 320 -17.07 14.29 2.14
N ASN A 321 -17.56 15.02 3.15
CA ASN A 321 -18.98 15.06 3.48
C ASN A 321 -19.81 15.99 2.58
N SER A 322 -19.19 16.61 1.57
CA SER A 322 -19.90 17.49 0.62
C SER A 322 -20.53 16.65 -0.49
N GLN A 323 -21.86 16.67 -0.53
CA GLN A 323 -22.66 15.98 -1.55
C GLN A 323 -22.30 16.45 -2.96
N ASP A 324 -22.08 17.76 -3.15
CA ASP A 324 -21.70 18.34 -4.45
C ASP A 324 -20.33 17.87 -4.93
N CYS A 325 -19.44 17.53 -3.99
CA CYS A 325 -18.06 17.14 -4.31
C CYS A 325 -17.91 15.63 -4.51
N CYS A 326 -18.55 14.83 -3.66
CA CYS A 326 -18.36 13.38 -3.62
C CYS A 326 -19.64 12.57 -3.73
N GLY A 327 -20.80 13.15 -3.45
CA GLY A 327 -22.06 12.40 -3.33
C GLY A 327 -22.15 11.57 -2.03
N GLU A 328 -23.06 10.61 -2.01
CA GLU A 328 -23.37 9.79 -0.83
C GLU A 328 -22.32 8.71 -0.55
N TRP A 329 -21.89 8.62 0.71
CA TRP A 329 -20.98 7.56 1.18
C TRP A 329 -21.56 6.17 0.91
N ARG A 330 -20.73 5.25 0.40
CA ARG A 330 -21.12 3.86 0.14
C ARG A 330 -21.03 2.98 1.38
N SER A 331 -20.22 3.37 2.35
CA SER A 331 -19.97 2.70 3.61
C SER A 331 -20.21 3.63 4.80
N ASN A 332 -20.33 3.06 6.00
CA ASN A 332 -20.42 3.80 7.25
C ASN A 332 -19.05 4.32 7.75
N PHE A 333 -18.04 4.41 6.88
CA PHE A 333 -16.68 4.81 7.24
C PHE A 333 -16.64 6.12 8.04
N TYR A 334 -17.35 7.15 7.58
CA TYR A 334 -17.39 8.46 8.23
C TYR A 334 -17.98 8.47 9.64
N LYS A 335 -18.81 7.47 9.98
CA LYS A 335 -19.40 7.32 11.32
C LYS A 335 -18.38 6.74 12.32
N ILE A 336 -17.48 5.89 11.83
CA ILE A 336 -16.45 5.24 12.65
C ILE A 336 -15.20 6.13 12.74
N PHE A 337 -14.77 6.70 11.61
CA PHE A 337 -13.60 7.55 11.51
C PHE A 337 -14.04 9.01 11.30
N THR A 338 -14.46 9.66 12.39
CA THR A 338 -14.96 11.05 12.37
C THR A 338 -13.91 12.05 11.91
N GLN A 339 -12.62 11.78 12.16
CA GLN A 339 -11.49 12.58 11.66
C GLN A 339 -11.13 12.28 10.19
N ARG A 340 -11.84 11.36 9.53
CA ARG A 340 -11.68 10.87 8.14
C ARG A 340 -10.35 10.18 7.82
N PHE A 341 -9.23 10.64 8.35
CA PHE A 341 -7.91 10.09 8.04
C PHE A 341 -7.36 9.25 9.19
N LEU A 342 -6.46 8.32 8.87
CA LEU A 342 -5.71 7.57 9.87
C LEU A 342 -4.79 8.54 10.65
N PRO A 343 -4.74 8.42 11.98
CA PRO A 343 -3.83 9.22 12.81
C PRO A 343 -2.37 8.79 12.60
N PRO A 344 -1.39 9.67 12.87
CA PRO A 344 0.02 9.31 12.87
C PRO A 344 0.31 8.16 13.86
N PRO A 345 1.15 7.18 13.48
CA PRO A 345 1.77 6.29 14.44
C PRO A 345 2.58 7.07 15.47
N VAL A 346 2.40 6.74 16.76
CA VAL A 346 3.11 7.38 17.87
C VAL A 346 3.82 6.30 18.69
N PRO A 347 5.14 6.42 18.92
CA PRO A 347 5.87 5.52 19.79
C PRO A 347 5.51 5.82 21.25
N LEU A 348 5.12 4.77 21.98
CA LEU A 348 4.70 4.83 23.37
C LEU A 348 5.62 3.98 24.23
N ALA A 349 5.87 4.42 25.45
CA ALA A 349 6.57 3.65 26.47
C ALA A 349 5.69 3.53 27.72
N ARG A 350 5.95 2.49 28.51
CA ARG A 350 5.31 2.27 29.82
C ARG A 350 6.24 2.78 30.91
N SER A 351 5.71 3.61 31.79
CA SER A 351 6.38 4.11 32.99
C SER A 351 5.60 3.70 34.25
N SER A 352 6.18 3.91 35.42
CA SER A 352 5.49 3.74 36.71
C SER A 352 4.26 4.64 36.87
N PHE A 353 4.16 5.72 36.10
CA PHE A 353 3.05 6.68 36.11
C PHE A 353 2.04 6.46 34.98
N GLY A 354 2.21 5.41 34.16
CA GLY A 354 1.35 5.11 33.03
C GLY A 354 2.05 5.24 31.68
N LEU A 355 1.28 5.57 30.64
CA LEU A 355 1.78 5.70 29.27
C LEU A 355 2.46 7.05 29.06
N VAL A 356 3.60 7.04 28.38
CA VAL A 356 4.32 8.25 27.96
C VAL A 356 4.68 8.16 26.48
N ILE A 357 4.77 9.32 25.82
CA ILE A 357 5.27 9.40 24.44
C ILE A 357 6.78 9.23 24.46
N ALA A 358 7.29 8.34 23.62
CA ALA A 358 8.73 8.16 23.50
C ALA A 358 9.34 9.06 22.42
N ALA A 359 10.59 9.49 22.62
CA ALA A 359 11.29 10.35 21.66
C ALA A 359 11.79 9.56 20.42
N ASN A 360 12.17 8.30 20.63
CA ASN A 360 12.70 7.38 19.62
C ASN A 360 11.88 6.10 19.64
N ASP A 361 11.88 5.31 18.56
CA ASP A 361 11.09 4.08 18.44
C ASP A 361 11.91 2.79 18.46
N PHE A 362 13.24 2.90 18.64
CA PHE A 362 14.18 1.77 18.66
C PHE A 362 14.59 1.30 20.06
N GLU A 363 14.14 1.95 21.12
CA GLU A 363 14.56 1.60 22.48
C GLU A 363 13.74 0.41 23.02
N PRO A 364 14.34 -0.46 23.85
CA PRO A 364 13.63 -1.58 24.46
C PRO A 364 12.40 -1.14 25.25
N GLY A 365 11.26 -1.81 25.04
CA GLY A 365 10.01 -1.51 25.74
C GLY A 365 9.13 -0.45 25.06
N ILE A 366 9.62 0.18 23.99
CA ILE A 366 8.84 1.08 23.15
C ILE A 366 7.96 0.28 22.20
N PHE A 367 6.73 0.72 22.03
CA PHE A 367 5.76 0.08 21.16
C PHE A 367 4.87 1.13 20.47
N TYR A 368 4.34 0.75 19.32
CA TYR A 368 3.21 1.46 18.72
C TYR A 368 1.92 0.77 19.17
N GLY A 369 0.88 1.52 19.53
CA GLY A 369 -0.45 0.96 19.80
C GLY A 369 -1.14 0.41 18.54
N SER A 370 -2.30 -0.24 18.70
CA SER A 370 -3.23 -0.50 17.57
C SER A 370 -3.87 0.80 17.08
N LEU A 371 -4.53 0.78 15.93
CA LEU A 371 -5.27 1.93 15.41
C LEU A 371 -6.29 2.45 16.44
N PHE A 372 -7.02 1.53 17.08
CA PHE A 372 -8.04 1.89 18.06
C PHE A 372 -7.46 2.46 19.35
N GLN A 373 -6.33 1.92 19.83
CA GLN A 373 -5.60 2.52 20.94
C GLN A 373 -5.13 3.94 20.58
N ARG A 374 -4.60 4.14 19.37
CA ARG A 374 -4.16 5.46 18.92
C ARG A 374 -5.32 6.46 18.80
N LEU A 375 -6.50 6.03 18.35
CA LEU A 375 -7.70 6.87 18.31
C LEU A 375 -8.17 7.24 19.73
N GLN A 376 -8.21 6.28 20.65
CA GLN A 376 -8.61 6.52 22.04
C GLN A 376 -7.65 7.48 22.77
N LEU A 377 -6.35 7.36 22.47
CA LEU A 377 -5.31 8.19 23.07
C LEU A 377 -5.14 9.56 22.39
N ASN A 378 -6.00 9.93 21.43
CA ASN A 378 -5.80 11.14 20.64
C ASN A 378 -5.74 12.41 21.48
N TYR A 379 -6.64 12.56 22.47
CA TYR A 379 -6.65 13.71 23.36
C TYR A 379 -5.33 13.84 24.14
N PHE A 380 -4.93 12.77 24.83
CA PHE A 380 -3.67 12.69 25.58
C PHE A 380 -2.46 13.05 24.71
N ILE A 381 -2.38 12.47 23.51
CA ILE A 381 -1.23 12.70 22.62
C ILE A 381 -1.19 14.15 22.14
N CYS A 382 -2.34 14.75 21.78
CA CYS A 382 -2.40 16.14 21.35
C CYS A 382 -2.06 17.11 22.49
N GLU A 383 -2.49 16.82 23.72
CA GLU A 383 -2.19 17.60 24.93
C GLU A 383 -0.68 17.60 25.24
N GLU A 384 -0.05 16.42 25.28
CA GLU A 384 1.39 16.27 25.54
C GLU A 384 2.26 16.96 24.48
N ILE A 385 1.84 16.93 23.22
CA ILE A 385 2.58 17.59 22.12
C ILE A 385 2.27 19.09 22.07
N GLY A 386 1.15 19.54 22.65
CA GLY A 386 0.65 20.91 22.53
C GLY A 386 0.19 21.26 21.11
N CYS A 387 -0.40 20.29 20.39
CA CYS A 387 -0.87 20.50 19.02
C CYS A 387 -2.16 19.72 18.72
N ASP A 388 -3.20 20.42 18.28
CA ASP A 388 -4.50 19.83 17.94
C ASP A 388 -4.44 18.85 16.76
N SER A 389 -3.52 19.08 15.82
CA SER A 389 -3.36 18.29 14.60
C SER A 389 -1.89 17.98 14.35
N ILE A 390 -1.50 16.74 14.63
CA ILE A 390 -0.12 16.27 14.49
C ILE A 390 0.13 15.86 13.03
N PRO A 391 1.18 16.36 12.37
CA PRO A 391 1.60 15.88 11.05
C PRO A 391 1.77 14.35 11.03
N PHE A 392 1.35 13.69 9.95
CA PHE A 392 1.41 12.23 9.89
C PHE A 392 2.83 11.69 10.12
N ASP A 393 3.84 12.35 9.56
CA ASP A 393 5.25 11.94 9.68
C ASP A 393 5.97 12.55 10.91
N PHE A 394 5.26 13.08 11.90
CA PHE A 394 5.88 13.78 13.05
C PHE A 394 6.90 12.91 13.80
N PHE A 395 6.59 11.63 13.98
CA PHE A 395 7.46 10.65 14.64
C PHE A 395 8.33 9.85 13.66
N CYS A 396 8.35 10.21 12.37
CA CYS A 396 9.21 9.57 11.37
C CYS A 396 10.63 10.13 11.48
N THR A 397 11.60 9.28 11.85
CA THR A 397 12.98 9.65 12.18
C THR A 397 13.67 10.42 11.06
N THR A 398 13.61 9.92 9.81
CA THR A 398 14.28 10.59 8.66
C THR A 398 13.71 11.98 8.37
N ILE A 399 12.47 12.26 8.79
CA ILE A 399 11.72 13.46 8.40
C ILE A 399 11.79 14.56 9.44
N LYS A 400 12.15 14.26 10.70
CA LYS A 400 12.18 15.22 11.84
C LYS A 400 12.80 16.58 11.45
N ASN A 401 13.98 16.58 10.82
CA ASN A 401 14.70 17.80 10.42
C ASN A 401 14.07 18.58 9.25
N SER A 402 13.19 17.93 8.49
CA SER A 402 12.49 18.50 7.34
C SER A 402 11.05 18.95 7.63
N LEU A 403 10.46 18.56 8.77
CA LEU A 403 9.06 18.83 9.11
C LEU A 403 8.72 20.31 8.95
N ALA A 404 9.47 21.21 9.60
CA ALA A 404 9.21 22.66 9.54
C ALA A 404 9.27 23.23 8.10
N LYS A 405 10.14 22.69 7.24
CA LYS A 405 10.27 23.10 5.83
C LYS A 405 9.17 22.53 4.94
N ARG A 406 8.56 21.43 5.36
CA ARG A 406 7.52 20.68 4.65
C ARG A 406 6.09 21.01 5.11
N THR A 407 5.96 21.81 6.17
CA THR A 407 4.69 22.32 6.68
C THR A 407 4.36 23.69 6.11
N CYS A 408 3.12 23.86 5.64
CA CYS A 408 2.64 25.13 5.13
C CYS A 408 2.51 26.15 6.27
N LYS A 409 3.14 27.33 6.11
CA LYS A 409 3.15 28.35 7.18
C LYS A 409 1.77 28.94 7.47
N LYS A 410 0.87 28.95 6.47
CA LYS A 410 -0.48 29.53 6.54
C LYS A 410 -1.49 28.58 7.19
N CYS A 411 -1.71 27.40 6.61
CA CYS A 411 -2.71 26.44 7.09
C CYS A 411 -2.15 25.33 8.00
N LYS A 412 -0.83 25.33 8.29
CA LYS A 412 -0.14 24.32 9.12
C LYS A 412 -0.22 22.87 8.63
N LYS A 413 -0.75 22.63 7.42
CA LYS A 413 -0.78 21.31 6.80
C LYS A 413 0.62 20.86 6.36
N TYR A 414 0.93 19.59 6.62
CA TYR A 414 2.18 18.95 6.26
C TYR A 414 2.11 18.30 4.86
N PHE A 415 3.26 18.24 4.17
CA PHE A 415 3.43 17.60 2.86
C PHE A 415 4.70 16.76 2.83
N PRO A 416 4.75 15.65 2.07
CA PRO A 416 5.90 14.75 2.08
C PRO A 416 7.11 15.33 1.37
N THR A 417 6.96 16.36 0.53
CA THR A 417 8.07 17.04 -0.15
C THR A 417 7.90 18.55 -0.13
N ILE A 418 9.04 19.26 -0.24
CA ILE A 418 9.06 20.72 -0.38
C ILE A 418 8.35 21.15 -1.67
N GLU A 419 8.45 20.36 -2.75
CA GLU A 419 7.77 20.64 -4.01
C GLU A 419 6.24 20.59 -3.87
N ARG A 420 5.69 19.54 -3.24
CA ARG A 420 4.25 19.43 -2.94
C ARG A 420 3.78 20.60 -2.06
N MET A 421 4.54 20.93 -1.01
CA MET A 421 4.25 22.09 -0.15
C MET A 421 4.21 23.39 -0.97
N LYS A 422 5.19 23.61 -1.87
CA LYS A 422 5.22 24.79 -2.75
C LYS A 422 4.03 24.83 -3.69
N ASN A 423 3.62 23.71 -4.28
CA ASN A 423 2.45 23.65 -5.15
C ASN A 423 1.17 23.96 -4.38
N HIS A 424 0.97 23.36 -3.20
CA HIS A 424 -0.13 23.72 -2.31
C HIS A 424 -0.09 25.20 -1.92
N SER A 425 1.07 25.78 -1.63
CA SER A 425 1.17 27.19 -1.22
C SER A 425 0.61 28.18 -2.26
N LYS A 426 0.50 27.77 -3.53
CA LYS A 426 -0.10 28.58 -4.60
C LYS A 426 -1.60 28.80 -4.37
N ILE A 427 -2.33 27.85 -3.78
CA ILE A 427 -3.77 28.01 -3.51
C ILE A 427 -4.02 29.18 -2.55
N HIS A 428 -3.11 29.38 -1.59
CA HIS A 428 -3.18 30.49 -0.63
C HIS A 428 -2.78 31.84 -1.21
N LYS A 429 -2.25 31.88 -2.44
CA LYS A 429 -1.99 33.12 -3.17
C LYS A 429 -3.21 33.50 -4.01
N LEU A 430 -3.89 32.52 -4.57
CA LEU A 430 -5.13 32.70 -5.35
C LEU A 430 -6.30 33.17 -4.48
N SER A 431 -6.43 32.68 -3.25
CA SER A 431 -7.44 33.16 -2.30
C SER A 431 -7.24 34.61 -1.83
N LYS A 432 -6.06 35.21 -2.08
CA LYS A 432 -5.83 36.65 -1.83
C LYS A 432 -6.45 37.53 -2.92
N VAL A 433 -6.42 37.07 -4.17
CA VAL A 433 -6.96 37.83 -5.32
C VAL A 433 -8.49 37.88 -5.31
N VAL A 434 -9.16 36.82 -4.83
CA VAL A 434 -10.62 36.79 -4.72
C VAL A 434 -11.13 37.70 -3.60
N ILE A 435 -10.37 37.86 -2.52
CA ILE A 435 -10.72 38.80 -1.44
C ILE A 435 -10.50 40.24 -1.92
N ASP A 436 -9.40 40.53 -2.62
CA ASP A 436 -9.11 41.88 -3.16
C ASP A 436 -10.04 42.30 -4.33
N THR A 437 -10.77 41.38 -4.95
CA THR A 437 -11.81 41.70 -5.97
C THR A 437 -13.21 41.83 -5.39
N GLN A 438 -13.46 41.36 -4.16
CA GLN A 438 -14.74 41.57 -3.47
C GLN A 438 -14.75 42.84 -2.59
N THR A 439 -13.60 43.49 -2.38
CA THR A 439 -13.48 44.77 -1.66
C THR A 439 -13.37 46.01 -2.56
N LEU A 440 -13.60 45.90 -3.87
CA LEU A 440 -13.54 47.02 -4.82
C LEU A 440 -14.83 47.25 -5.63
N SER A 441 -15.97 46.76 -5.14
CA SER A 441 -17.27 47.16 -5.64
C SER A 441 -18.23 47.34 -4.46
N ASN A 442 -18.28 48.55 -3.93
CA ASN A 442 -19.44 49.20 -3.32
C ASN A 442 -18.96 50.51 -2.66
N ASP A 443 -18.75 51.53 -3.48
CA ASP A 443 -18.85 52.93 -3.07
C ASP A 443 -19.76 53.63 -4.11
N GLU A 444 -20.59 54.56 -3.63
CA GLU A 444 -21.64 55.37 -4.30
C GLU A 444 -23.08 54.84 -4.09
N ASP A 445 -23.81 55.31 -3.07
CA ASP A 445 -24.47 56.63 -3.11
C ASP A 445 -25.32 56.91 -1.84
N ASP A 446 -25.41 58.20 -1.52
CA ASP A 446 -26.01 58.83 -0.33
C ASP A 446 -27.53 58.70 -0.18
N ASN A 447 -28.04 58.62 1.07
CA ASN A 447 -28.82 59.68 1.75
C ASN A 447 -29.72 59.21 2.92
N GLU A 448 -29.58 59.98 4.02
CA GLU A 448 -30.58 60.50 4.96
C GLU A 448 -31.52 59.62 5.83
N GLN A 449 -31.33 59.84 7.15
CA GLN A 449 -32.33 60.14 8.20
C GLN A 449 -33.31 59.04 8.69
N ASN A 450 -33.03 58.51 9.89
CA ASN A 450 -33.77 58.78 11.15
C ASN A 450 -33.64 57.63 12.16
N GLU A 451 -33.24 57.97 13.40
CA GLU A 451 -33.51 57.21 14.63
C GLU A 451 -35.04 57.16 14.91
N PRO A 452 -35.59 56.21 15.72
CA PRO A 452 -35.05 55.82 17.02
C PRO A 452 -35.19 54.33 17.45
N THR A 453 -34.38 53.95 18.44
CA THR A 453 -34.55 52.84 19.43
C THR A 453 -35.87 53.02 20.22
N PRO A 454 -36.38 52.07 21.06
CA PRO A 454 -35.84 50.77 21.47
C PRO A 454 -36.88 49.61 21.55
N GLN A 455 -36.45 48.36 21.79
CA GLN A 455 -37.00 47.52 22.87
C GLN A 455 -36.30 46.16 23.02
N SER A 456 -35.90 45.92 24.25
CA SER A 456 -35.46 44.69 24.87
C SER A 456 -36.58 43.66 25.00
N THR A 457 -36.27 42.37 24.83
CA THR A 457 -36.93 41.29 25.59
C THR A 457 -35.95 40.13 25.80
N ASN A 458 -35.55 39.96 27.06
CA ASN A 458 -35.04 38.72 27.64
C ASN A 458 -36.12 37.65 27.60
N ILE A 459 -35.77 36.41 27.23
CA ILE A 459 -36.42 35.21 27.76
C ILE A 459 -35.33 34.19 28.12
N SER A 460 -35.15 34.04 29.43
CA SER A 460 -34.54 32.92 30.12
C SER A 460 -35.52 31.74 30.18
N SER A 461 -35.05 30.51 29.98
CA SER A 461 -35.65 29.34 30.63
C SER A 461 -34.65 28.21 30.78
N GLU A 462 -34.59 27.70 32.01
CA GLU A 462 -33.67 26.73 32.57
C GLU A 462 -33.88 25.28 32.11
N THR A 463 -32.81 24.52 32.34
CA THR A 463 -32.61 23.07 32.37
C THR A 463 -33.66 22.22 33.12
N ASN A 464 -34.03 21.03 32.59
CA ASN A 464 -33.63 19.71 33.15
C ASN A 464 -34.39 18.49 32.56
N MET A 465 -33.68 17.34 32.57
CA MET A 465 -34.10 15.91 32.65
C MET A 465 -33.43 15.04 31.55
N THR A 466 -32.18 14.60 31.72
CA THR A 466 -31.73 13.33 32.35
C THR A 466 -32.34 12.03 31.79
N ASN A 467 -31.67 11.42 30.81
CA ASN A 467 -31.82 9.99 30.47
C ASN A 467 -30.58 9.23 30.97
N ILE A 468 -30.48 9.07 32.29
CA ILE A 468 -29.49 8.20 32.94
C ILE A 468 -30.21 6.88 33.23
N CYS A 469 -29.74 5.79 32.62
CA CYS A 469 -30.22 4.45 32.95
C CYS A 469 -29.47 3.98 34.21
N ILE A 470 -30.19 3.88 35.33
CA ILE A 470 -29.65 3.40 36.60
C ILE A 470 -29.81 1.87 36.64
N ILE A 471 -28.69 1.15 36.62
CA ILE A 471 -28.66 -0.30 36.84
C ILE A 471 -28.64 -0.54 38.34
N HIS A 472 -29.70 -1.14 38.88
CA HIS A 472 -29.90 -1.29 40.33
C HIS A 472 -29.21 -2.51 40.96
N ASP A 473 -28.61 -3.41 40.17
CA ASP A 473 -27.82 -4.51 40.71
C ASP A 473 -26.74 -4.98 39.73
N LEU A 474 -25.48 -4.76 40.11
CA LEU A 474 -24.30 -5.11 39.33
C LEU A 474 -24.00 -6.63 39.37
N ALA A 475 -24.53 -7.34 40.37
CA ALA A 475 -24.24 -8.77 40.59
C ALA A 475 -25.02 -9.68 39.61
N GLN A 476 -26.20 -9.24 39.16
CA GLN A 476 -27.04 -10.00 38.23
C GLN A 476 -26.53 -9.95 36.78
N TRP A 477 -25.69 -8.98 36.43
CA TRP A 477 -25.12 -8.84 35.08
C TRP A 477 -23.85 -9.68 34.86
N LEU A 478 -23.21 -10.16 35.94
CA LEU A 478 -21.84 -10.70 35.91
C LEU A 478 -21.67 -12.20 36.16
N LYS A 479 -22.71 -13.03 36.22
CA LYS A 479 -22.52 -14.51 36.31
C LYS A 479 -23.64 -15.32 35.63
N PRO A 480 -23.32 -16.44 34.92
CA PRO A 480 -22.14 -16.67 34.07
C PRO A 480 -22.43 -17.48 32.78
N THR A 481 -21.65 -17.21 31.71
CA THR A 481 -21.45 -18.09 30.53
C THR A 481 -20.50 -19.26 30.83
N PHE A 482 -20.54 -19.79 32.05
CA PHE A 482 -19.77 -20.95 32.50
C PHE A 482 -20.68 -21.81 33.37
N GLU A 483 -21.69 -22.40 32.74
CA GLU A 483 -22.43 -23.55 33.24
C GLU A 483 -23.37 -24.00 32.11
N GLU A 484 -22.84 -24.80 31.18
CA GLU A 484 -23.56 -25.86 30.47
C GLU A 484 -22.56 -26.61 29.56
N ILE A 485 -21.99 -27.67 30.17
CA ILE A 485 -21.53 -28.98 29.65
C ILE A 485 -20.93 -29.06 28.24
#